data_AF-A0A1J5RQ86-F1
#
_entry.id   AF-A0A1J5RQ86-F1
#
_cell.length_a   1.000
_cell.length_b   1.000
_cell.length_c   1.000
_cell.angle_alpha   90.00
_cell.angle_beta   90.00
_cell.angle_gamma   90.00
#
_symmetry.space_group_name_H-M   'P 1'
#
loop_
_entity.id
_entity.type
_entity.pdbx_description
1 polymer ?
#
loop_
_entity_poly.entity_id
_entity_poly.type
_entity_poly.pdbx_seq_one_letter_code
_entity_poly.pdbx_strand_id
1 'polypeptide(L)' 'MESSHPPITPCMRSDWPVWRTYRDMRAKTSHTYDEAIALEVTRGIADFLDEAEYLLARLENAAL' A
#
# COMPACT_ATOMS: atom_id res chain seq x y z
N MET A 1 25.25 24.45 -14.92
CA MET A 1 23.80 24.64 -14.76
C MET A 1 23.13 23.39 -15.31
N GLU A 2 23.02 22.36 -14.48
CA GLU A 2 22.15 21.19 -14.68
C GLU A 2 22.23 20.43 -13.35
N SER A 3 21.26 20.65 -12.46
CA SER A 3 21.18 19.87 -11.23
C SER A 3 20.72 18.48 -11.62
N SER A 4 21.67 17.52 -11.63
CA SER A 4 21.41 16.09 -11.74
C SER A 4 20.66 15.60 -10.50
N HIS A 5 19.37 15.93 -10.40
CA HIS A 5 18.48 15.28 -9.43
C HIS A 5 18.14 13.91 -10.02
N PRO A 6 18.43 12.79 -9.33
CA PRO A 6 17.95 11.50 -9.78
C PRO A 6 16.42 11.56 -9.90
N PRO A 7 15.82 10.86 -10.88
CA PRO A 7 14.37 10.80 -10.99
C PRO A 7 13.80 10.32 -9.65
N ILE A 8 12.78 11.01 -9.15
CA ILE A 8 12.04 10.59 -7.96
C ILE A 8 11.27 9.34 -8.37
N THR A 9 11.89 8.18 -8.24
CA THR A 9 11.27 6.93 -8.66
C THR A 9 10.11 6.64 -7.72
N PRO A 10 8.85 6.52 -8.20
CA PRO A 10 7.68 6.40 -7.33
C PRO A 10 7.80 5.19 -6.41
N CYS A 11 7.68 5.36 -5.11
CA CYS A 11 7.84 4.27 -4.13
C CYS A 11 6.65 3.30 -4.07
N MET A 12 5.51 3.66 -4.66
CA MET A 12 4.25 2.91 -4.66
C MET A 12 3.78 2.68 -6.10
N ARG A 13 2.93 1.66 -6.36
CA ARG A 13 2.33 1.47 -7.70
C ARG A 13 1.12 2.38 -7.89
N SER A 14 0.38 2.61 -6.82
CA SER A 14 -0.77 3.51 -6.77
C SER A 14 -0.49 4.79 -5.97
N ASP A 15 -1.33 5.80 -6.16
CA ASP A 15 -1.27 7.07 -5.42
C ASP A 15 -1.69 6.93 -3.95
N TRP A 16 -1.34 7.93 -3.14
CA TRP A 16 -1.67 8.02 -1.72
C TRP A 16 -3.15 7.79 -1.34
N PRO A 17 -4.15 8.23 -2.14
CA PRO A 17 -5.55 7.94 -1.82
C PRO A 17 -5.87 6.45 -1.72
N VAL A 18 -5.21 5.59 -2.53
CA VAL A 18 -5.37 4.14 -2.45
C VAL A 18 -4.78 3.60 -1.14
N TRP A 19 -3.61 4.09 -0.74
CA TRP A 19 -3.01 3.70 0.54
C TRP A 19 -3.84 4.12 1.76
N ARG A 20 -4.59 5.22 1.65
CA ARG A 20 -5.55 5.62 2.67
C ARG A 20 -6.68 4.60 2.82
N THR A 21 -7.16 3.98 1.73
CA THR A 21 -8.22 2.98 1.82
C THR A 21 -7.74 1.72 2.56
N TYR A 22 -6.49 1.28 2.35
CA TYR A 22 -5.92 0.18 3.14
C TYR A 22 -5.86 0.50 4.64
N ARG A 23 -5.50 1.74 4.99
CA ARG A 23 -5.53 2.19 6.39
C ARG A 23 -6.94 2.18 6.98
N ASP A 24 -7.93 2.63 6.21
CA ASP A 24 -9.33 2.65 6.66
C ASP A 24 -9.87 1.21 6.77
N MET A 25 -9.48 0.29 5.88
CA MET A 25 -9.77 -1.14 6.00
C MET A 25 -9.13 -1.76 7.25
N ARG A 26 -7.88 -1.38 7.59
CA ARG A 26 -7.24 -1.79 8.85
C ARG A 26 -8.04 -1.33 10.07
N ALA A 27 -8.65 -0.14 10.04
CA ALA A 27 -9.46 0.34 11.16
C ALA A 27 -10.74 -0.51 11.36
N LYS A 28 -11.24 -1.16 10.29
CA LYS A 28 -12.40 -2.06 10.36
C LYS A 28 -12.07 -3.44 10.92
N THR A 29 -10.80 -3.81 11.09
CA THR A 29 -10.42 -5.17 11.54
C THR A 29 -10.87 -5.47 12.97
N SER A 30 -11.11 -4.45 13.81
CA SER A 30 -11.72 -4.63 15.12
C SER A 30 -13.21 -5.01 15.07
N HIS A 31 -13.84 -4.93 13.90
CA HIS A 31 -15.26 -5.22 13.67
C HIS A 31 -15.50 -6.47 12.80
N THR A 32 -14.46 -7.27 12.54
CA THR A 32 -14.56 -8.47 11.67
C THR A 32 -15.29 -9.66 12.30
N TYR A 33 -15.84 -9.50 13.50
CA TYR A 33 -16.87 -10.41 14.02
C TYR A 33 -18.18 -10.29 13.21
N ASP A 34 -18.40 -9.15 12.54
CA ASP A 34 -19.44 -9.01 11.53
C ASP A 34 -18.95 -9.60 10.20
N GLU A 35 -19.69 -10.58 9.66
CA GLU A 35 -19.33 -11.30 8.44
C GLU A 35 -19.23 -10.36 7.22
N ALA A 36 -20.11 -9.37 7.10
CA ALA A 36 -20.07 -8.43 5.99
C ALA A 36 -18.80 -7.57 6.04
N ILE A 37 -18.40 -7.13 7.23
CA ILE A 37 -17.15 -6.40 7.44
C ILE A 37 -15.93 -7.30 7.19
N ALA A 38 -15.98 -8.56 7.64
CA ALA A 38 -14.92 -9.54 7.37
C ALA A 38 -14.72 -9.74 5.87
N LEU A 39 -15.80 -9.97 5.12
CA LEU A 39 -15.77 -10.11 3.67
C LEU A 39 -15.26 -8.84 2.97
N GLU A 40 -15.64 -7.65 3.44
CA GLU A 40 -15.12 -6.38 2.92
C GLU A 40 -13.60 -6.29 3.08
N VAL A 41 -13.09 -6.54 4.29
CA VAL A 41 -11.65 -6.50 4.58
C VAL A 41 -10.91 -7.56 3.75
N THR A 42 -11.41 -8.78 3.69
CA THR A 42 -10.76 -9.90 2.97
C THR A 42 -10.62 -9.60 1.47
N ARG A 43 -11.62 -8.95 0.85
CA ARG A 43 -11.55 -8.58 -0.58
C ARG A 43 -10.40 -7.62 -0.89
N GLY A 44 -9.99 -6.78 0.06
CA GLY A 44 -8.90 -5.82 -0.13
C GLY A 44 -7.50 -6.38 0.11
N ILE A 45 -7.36 -7.62 0.63
CA ILE A 45 -6.06 -8.16 1.04
C ILE A 45 -5.14 -8.41 -0.17
N ALA A 46 -5.67 -8.97 -1.26
CA ALA A 46 -4.85 -9.32 -2.44
C ALA A 46 -4.19 -8.06 -3.05
N ASP A 47 -4.98 -7.02 -3.30
CA ASP A 47 -4.46 -5.76 -3.84
C ASP A 47 -3.48 -5.08 -2.88
N PHE A 48 -3.74 -5.15 -1.57
CA PHE A 48 -2.81 -4.63 -0.57
C PHE A 48 -1.46 -5.35 -0.57
N LEU A 49 -1.47 -6.68 -0.71
CA LEU A 49 -0.24 -7.48 -0.76
C LEU A 49 0.63 -7.08 -1.96
N ASP A 50 0.03 -6.95 -3.15
CA ASP A 50 0.75 -6.51 -4.35
C ASP A 50 1.41 -5.13 -4.18
N GLU A 51 0.72 -4.18 -3.54
CA GLU A 51 1.26 -2.84 -3.24
C GLU A 51 2.37 -2.89 -2.19
N ALA A 52 2.19 -3.70 -1.14
CA ALA A 52 3.16 -3.86 -0.06
C ALA A 52 4.45 -4.54 -0.52
N GLU A 53 4.34 -5.60 -1.35
CA GLU A 53 5.48 -6.29 -1.95
C GLU A 53 6.27 -5.35 -2.86
N TYR A 54 5.58 -4.56 -3.70
CA TYR A 54 6.24 -3.58 -4.54
C TYR A 54 6.96 -2.51 -3.70
N LEU A 55 6.30 -1.94 -2.70
CA LEU A 55 6.90 -0.94 -1.81
C LEU A 55 8.13 -1.51 -1.11
N LEU A 56 8.05 -2.73 -0.57
CA LEU A 56 9.17 -3.40 0.10
C LEU A 56 10.35 -3.58 -0.86
N ALA A 57 10.12 -4.15 -2.04
CA ALA A 57 11.17 -4.34 -3.04
C ALA A 57 11.84 -3.02 -3.41
N ARG A 58 11.09 -1.90 -3.45
CA ARG A 58 11.63 -0.58 -3.74
C ARG A 58 12.45 -0.01 -2.60
N LEU A 59 12.06 -0.24 -1.35
CA LEU A 59 12.82 0.18 -0.17
C LEU A 59 14.13 -0.62 -0.04
N GLU A 60 14.10 -1.92 -0.31
CA GLU A 60 15.30 -2.77 -0.32
C GLU A 60 16.29 -2.34 -1.42
N ASN A 61 15.80 -2.07 -2.63
CA ASN A 61 16.63 -1.58 -3.72
C ASN A 61 17.18 -0.16 -3.50
N ALA A 62 16.51 0.67 -2.71
CA ALA A 62 16.96 2.03 -2.40
C ALA A 62 17.95 2.09 -1.22
N ALA A 63 18.04 1.02 -0.42
CA ALA A 63 18.93 0.91 0.72
C ALA A 63 20.31 0.29 0.39
N LEU A 64 20.54 -0.05 -0.89
CA LEU A 64 21.80 -0.52 -1.47
C LEU A 64 22.46 0.58 -2.31
#